data_AF-A0A6C0I7J6-F1
#
_entry.id   AF-A0A6C0I7J6-F1
#
_cell.length_a   1.000
_cell.length_b   1.000
_cell.length_c   1.000
_cell.angle_alpha   90.00
_cell.angle_beta   90.00
_cell.angle_gamma   90.00
#
_symmetry.space_group_name_H-M   'P 1'
#
loop_
_entity.id
_entity.type
_entity.pdbx_description
1 polymer ?
#
loop_
_entity_poly.entity_id
_entity_poly.type
_entity_poly.pdbx_seq_one_letter_code
_entity_poly.pdbx_strand_id
1 'polypeptide(L)'
;MHENIKDIANLYPNWKVYIYHGDIDIEPFQSYSNVVLIKGKYTDAHLMLDRFVAIDSPDVEIMMVRDADSRINVRDQWCIQQFLVSPHKFHIIRDHPHHRWFILGGLWGIKKGCIPHFSLRRAIDIYRSENKNRSGYDQYFLKDVVYPKINTTSLIHGQITLKGEEHAIPIPLKHNGIFCGQIIEYSADGTTYVDKEHCRLLLQ
;
A
#
# COMPACT_ATOMS: atom_id res chain seq x y z
N MET A 1 -10.42 -1.41 -9.68
CA MET A 1 -10.90 -1.74 -8.31
C MET A 1 -11.76 -3.02 -8.23
N HIS A 2 -12.88 -3.17 -8.95
CA HIS A 2 -13.75 -4.36 -8.85
C HIS A 2 -13.02 -5.70 -9.00
N GLU A 3 -12.21 -5.81 -10.03
CA GLU A 3 -11.43 -7.02 -10.28
C GLU A 3 -10.39 -7.24 -9.16
N ASN A 4 -9.79 -6.19 -8.58
CA ASN A 4 -8.89 -6.36 -7.43
C ASN A 4 -9.61 -6.95 -6.21
N ILE A 5 -10.85 -6.52 -5.96
CA ILE A 5 -11.67 -7.07 -4.87
C ILE A 5 -11.91 -8.57 -5.09
N LYS A 6 -12.22 -8.97 -6.33
CA LYS A 6 -12.41 -10.38 -6.71
C LYS A 6 -11.12 -11.18 -6.60
N ASP A 7 -10.01 -10.65 -7.11
CA ASP A 7 -8.69 -11.30 -7.06
C ASP A 7 -8.27 -11.51 -5.59
N ILE A 8 -8.44 -10.50 -4.74
CA ILE A 8 -8.13 -10.60 -3.31
C ILE A 8 -9.03 -11.63 -2.62
N ALA A 9 -10.33 -11.69 -2.94
CA ALA A 9 -11.23 -12.70 -2.37
C ALA A 9 -10.77 -14.14 -2.72
N ASN A 10 -10.29 -14.35 -3.95
CA ASN A 10 -9.81 -15.65 -4.41
C ASN A 10 -8.45 -16.03 -3.80
N LEU A 11 -7.50 -15.09 -3.77
CA LEU A 11 -6.14 -15.33 -3.28
C LEU A 11 -6.05 -15.34 -1.76
N TYR A 12 -6.90 -14.56 -1.10
CA TYR A 12 -6.84 -14.26 0.33
C TYR A 12 -8.26 -14.28 0.93
N PRO A 13 -8.93 -15.45 1.00
CA PRO A 13 -10.36 -15.54 1.34
C PRO A 13 -10.72 -15.02 2.73
N ASN A 14 -9.77 -15.01 3.66
CA ASN A 14 -9.97 -14.50 5.03
C ASN A 14 -9.65 -13.00 5.17
N TRP A 15 -9.24 -12.33 4.10
CA TRP A 15 -8.88 -10.92 4.12
C TRP A 15 -10.08 -10.04 3.77
N LYS A 16 -10.08 -8.84 4.32
CA LYS A 16 -11.04 -7.78 3.99
C LYS A 16 -10.35 -6.68 3.20
N VAL A 17 -11.07 -6.11 2.25
CA VAL A 17 -10.65 -4.93 1.48
C VAL A 17 -11.30 -3.70 2.11
N TYR A 18 -10.47 -2.86 2.73
CA TYR A 18 -10.91 -1.60 3.33
C TYR A 18 -10.84 -0.51 2.27
N ILE A 19 -11.98 0.11 1.97
CA ILE A 19 -12.08 1.23 1.02
C ILE A 19 -12.49 2.48 1.78
N TYR A 20 -11.55 3.41 1.86
CA TYR A 20 -11.79 4.74 2.40
C TYR A 20 -12.22 5.65 1.27
N HIS A 21 -13.39 6.28 1.40
CA HIS A 21 -14.00 7.01 0.29
C HIS A 21 -14.48 8.40 0.71
N GLY A 22 -14.34 9.37 -0.21
CA GLY A 22 -14.95 10.68 -0.10
C GLY A 22 -16.41 10.68 -0.56
N ASP A 23 -16.83 11.75 -1.21
CA ASP A 23 -18.16 11.90 -1.80
C ASP A 23 -18.23 11.26 -3.20
N ILE A 24 -18.24 9.92 -3.22
CA ILE A 24 -18.39 9.12 -4.44
C ILE A 24 -19.56 8.15 -4.32
N ASP A 25 -20.02 7.63 -5.44
CA ASP A 25 -20.94 6.50 -5.46
C ASP A 25 -20.24 5.23 -4.97
N ILE A 26 -20.84 4.60 -3.95
CA ILE A 26 -20.34 3.38 -3.31
C ILE A 26 -21.22 2.16 -3.59
N GLU A 27 -22.38 2.35 -4.23
CA GLU A 27 -23.33 1.29 -4.55
C GLU A 27 -22.67 0.10 -5.28
N PRO A 28 -21.74 0.31 -6.24
CA PRO A 28 -21.05 -0.79 -6.91
C PRO A 28 -20.23 -1.69 -5.97
N PHE A 29 -19.85 -1.21 -4.79
CA PHE A 29 -18.98 -1.94 -3.86
C PHE A 29 -19.75 -2.59 -2.69
N GLN A 30 -21.02 -2.24 -2.48
CA GLN A 30 -21.80 -2.70 -1.33
C GLN A 30 -22.13 -4.20 -1.37
N SER A 31 -22.19 -4.79 -2.57
CA SER A 31 -22.52 -6.21 -2.76
C SER A 31 -21.36 -7.16 -2.41
N TYR A 32 -20.15 -6.65 -2.21
CA TYR A 32 -18.98 -7.48 -1.90
C TYR A 32 -18.86 -7.77 -0.40
N SER A 33 -19.02 -9.05 -0.02
CA SER A 33 -18.94 -9.50 1.38
C SER A 33 -17.55 -9.34 2.02
N ASN A 34 -16.49 -9.23 1.22
CA ASN A 34 -15.12 -9.01 1.66
C ASN A 34 -14.74 -7.53 1.72
N VAL A 35 -15.63 -6.60 1.41
CA VAL A 35 -15.36 -5.16 1.43
C VAL A 35 -15.86 -4.51 2.72
N VAL A 36 -15.07 -3.59 3.26
CA VAL A 36 -15.46 -2.68 4.35
C VAL A 36 -15.38 -1.25 3.81
N LEU A 37 -16.54 -0.61 3.68
CA LEU A 37 -16.64 0.77 3.21
C LEU A 37 -16.56 1.72 4.41
N ILE A 38 -15.64 2.69 4.34
CA ILE A 38 -15.44 3.68 5.40
C ILE A 38 -15.48 5.08 4.78
N LYS A 39 -16.45 5.89 5.22
CA LYS A 39 -16.51 7.29 4.82
C LYS A 39 -15.32 8.04 5.43
N GLY A 40 -14.47 8.58 4.57
CA GLY A 40 -13.37 9.46 4.94
C GLY A 40 -13.89 10.81 5.42
N LYS A 41 -13.07 11.48 6.23
CA LYS A 41 -13.39 12.86 6.69
C LYS A 41 -13.08 13.91 5.63
N TYR A 42 -12.23 13.55 4.66
CA TYR A 42 -11.70 14.43 3.62
C TYR A 42 -12.02 13.86 2.24
N THR A 43 -12.09 14.74 1.24
CA THR A 43 -12.35 14.39 -0.17
C THR A 43 -11.18 14.69 -1.08
N ASP A 44 -10.07 15.19 -0.53
CA ASP A 44 -8.85 15.58 -1.23
C ASP A 44 -7.70 14.58 -0.98
N ALA A 45 -6.47 14.99 -1.26
CA ALA A 45 -5.24 14.22 -1.02
C ALA A 45 -5.10 13.72 0.43
N HIS A 46 -5.76 14.33 1.41
CA HIS A 46 -5.75 13.85 2.79
C HIS A 46 -6.45 12.50 2.94
N LEU A 47 -7.40 12.14 2.06
CA LEU A 47 -8.04 10.82 2.06
C LEU A 47 -7.02 9.68 1.88
N MET A 48 -5.89 9.95 1.19
CA MET A 48 -4.82 8.97 1.01
C MET A 48 -4.25 8.46 2.33
N LEU A 49 -4.17 9.29 3.37
CA LEU A 49 -3.71 8.85 4.69
C LEU A 49 -4.75 8.02 5.45
N ASP A 50 -6.05 8.21 5.18
CA ASP A 50 -7.08 7.46 5.87
C ASP A 50 -6.94 5.94 5.61
N ARG A 51 -6.40 5.53 4.47
CA ARG A 51 -6.16 4.10 4.17
C ARG A 51 -5.08 3.45 5.03
N PHE A 52 -4.28 4.23 5.76
CA PHE A 52 -3.20 3.70 6.61
C PHE A 52 -3.66 3.33 8.02
N VAL A 53 -4.88 3.69 8.42
CA VAL A 53 -5.32 3.55 9.82
C VAL A 53 -6.01 2.22 10.11
N ALA A 54 -6.22 1.34 9.12
CA ALA A 54 -6.98 0.10 9.33
C ALA A 54 -6.32 -0.79 10.40
N ILE A 55 -4.98 -0.79 10.48
CA ILE A 55 -4.21 -1.54 11.49
C ILE A 55 -4.48 -1.08 12.94
N ASP A 56 -4.96 0.14 13.16
CA ASP A 56 -5.33 0.63 14.49
C ASP A 56 -6.67 0.03 14.97
N SER A 57 -7.42 -0.65 14.10
CA SER A 57 -8.65 -1.36 14.47
C SER A 57 -8.35 -2.60 15.33
N PRO A 58 -9.13 -2.87 16.40
CA PRO A 58 -8.91 -4.04 17.25
C PRO A 58 -8.97 -5.36 16.50
N ASP A 59 -9.70 -5.44 15.37
CA ASP A 59 -9.90 -6.67 14.61
C ASP A 59 -8.89 -6.87 13.46
N VAL A 60 -7.97 -5.92 13.25
CA VAL A 60 -6.98 -5.99 12.15
C VAL A 60 -5.60 -6.37 12.69
N GLU A 61 -5.17 -7.59 12.45
CA GLU A 61 -3.83 -8.07 12.87
C GLU A 61 -2.74 -7.77 11.85
N ILE A 62 -3.08 -7.72 10.57
CA ILE A 62 -2.15 -7.46 9.48
C ILE A 62 -2.85 -6.55 8.46
N MET A 63 -2.15 -5.51 8.02
CA MET A 63 -2.62 -4.59 6.97
C MET A 63 -1.62 -4.60 5.83
N MET A 64 -2.12 -4.76 4.60
CA MET A 64 -1.37 -4.56 3.36
C MET A 64 -1.99 -3.39 2.61
N VAL A 65 -1.18 -2.40 2.21
CA VAL A 65 -1.66 -1.22 1.50
C VAL A 65 -1.29 -1.32 0.03
N ARG A 66 -2.27 -1.16 -0.84
CA ARG A 66 -2.16 -1.24 -2.31
C ARG A 66 -2.95 -0.14 -2.97
N ASP A 67 -2.41 0.42 -4.05
CA ASP A 67 -3.13 1.40 -4.88
C ASP A 67 -4.21 0.68 -5.71
N ALA A 68 -5.36 1.33 -5.88
CA ALA A 68 -6.57 0.72 -6.43
C ALA A 68 -6.50 0.46 -7.96
N ASP A 69 -5.52 1.09 -8.61
CA ASP A 69 -5.17 1.01 -10.04
C ASP A 69 -4.03 0.01 -10.30
N SER A 70 -3.52 -0.66 -9.27
CA SER A 70 -2.49 -1.71 -9.38
C SER A 70 -3.07 -3.10 -9.10
N ARG A 71 -2.62 -4.12 -9.86
CA ARG A 71 -3.01 -5.52 -9.63
C ARG A 71 -2.15 -6.20 -8.60
N ILE A 72 -2.75 -7.17 -7.89
CA ILE A 72 -2.02 -8.14 -7.08
C ILE A 72 -1.47 -9.26 -7.98
N ASN A 73 -0.36 -8.98 -8.67
CA ASN A 73 0.28 -9.94 -9.55
C ASN A 73 1.09 -11.01 -8.77
N VAL A 74 1.67 -11.98 -9.49
CA VAL A 74 2.44 -13.09 -8.90
C VAL A 74 3.62 -12.63 -8.03
N ARG A 75 4.23 -11.48 -8.35
CA ARG A 75 5.34 -10.91 -7.58
C ARG A 75 4.84 -10.29 -6.28
N ASP A 76 3.70 -9.58 -6.32
CA ASP A 76 3.03 -9.09 -5.12
C ASP A 76 2.66 -10.24 -4.18
N GLN A 77 2.06 -11.30 -4.73
CA GLN A 77 1.65 -12.47 -3.96
C GLN A 77 2.84 -13.14 -3.27
N TRP A 78 3.94 -13.31 -3.99
CA TRP A 78 5.16 -13.87 -3.42
C TRP A 78 5.70 -13.00 -2.27
N CYS A 79 5.78 -11.68 -2.46
CA CYS A 79 6.24 -10.75 -1.41
C CYS A 79 5.33 -10.77 -0.18
N ILE A 80 4.00 -10.77 -0.39
CA ILE A 80 3.02 -10.86 0.70
C ILE A 80 3.22 -12.16 1.47
N GLN A 81 3.27 -13.31 0.78
CA GLN A 81 3.40 -14.60 1.43
C GLN A 81 4.71 -14.71 2.24
N GLN A 82 5.84 -14.26 1.69
CA GLN A 82 7.11 -14.21 2.41
C GLN A 82 7.02 -13.33 3.66
N PHE A 83 6.40 -12.15 3.56
CA PHE A 83 6.21 -11.29 4.72
C PHE A 83 5.36 -11.94 5.82
N LEU A 84 4.24 -12.58 5.45
CA LEU A 84 3.33 -13.22 6.39
C LEU A 84 4.03 -14.27 7.25
N VAL A 85 4.89 -15.10 6.65
CA VAL A 85 5.62 -16.16 7.37
C VAL A 85 6.93 -15.68 8.03
N SER A 86 7.40 -14.48 7.70
CA SER A 86 8.63 -13.92 8.27
C SER A 86 8.45 -13.41 9.72
N PRO A 87 9.53 -13.32 10.52
CA PRO A 87 9.48 -12.69 11.85
C PRO A 87 9.34 -11.16 11.79
N HIS A 88 9.50 -10.53 10.62
CA HIS A 88 9.40 -9.09 10.46
C HIS A 88 7.95 -8.62 10.65
N LYS A 89 7.79 -7.41 11.21
CA LYS A 89 6.49 -6.79 11.46
C LYS A 89 6.16 -5.64 10.51
N PHE A 90 7.11 -5.19 9.70
CA PHE A 90 6.92 -4.19 8.67
C PHE A 90 7.48 -4.68 7.33
N HIS A 91 6.82 -4.31 6.24
CA HIS A 91 7.10 -4.77 4.89
C HIS A 91 7.10 -3.61 3.91
N ILE A 92 8.12 -3.55 3.05
CA ILE A 92 8.26 -2.58 1.96
C ILE A 92 8.56 -3.35 0.67
N ILE A 93 7.97 -2.92 -0.46
CA ILE A 93 8.31 -3.46 -1.78
C ILE A 93 8.93 -2.35 -2.65
N ARG A 94 10.12 -2.62 -3.20
CA ARG A 94 10.87 -1.77 -4.15
C ARG A 94 11.30 -2.59 -5.37
N ASP A 95 10.31 -3.08 -6.10
CA ASP A 95 10.47 -4.04 -7.20
C ASP A 95 10.84 -3.44 -8.58
N HIS A 96 10.76 -2.12 -8.75
CA HIS A 96 11.04 -1.44 -10.02
C HIS A 96 12.15 -0.39 -9.85
N PRO A 97 13.01 -0.11 -10.87
CA PRO A 97 14.06 0.92 -10.78
C PRO A 97 13.57 2.32 -10.38
N HIS A 98 12.30 2.63 -10.59
CA HIS A 98 11.69 3.89 -10.16
C HIS A 98 11.17 3.89 -8.71
N HIS A 99 11.16 2.74 -8.01
CA HIS A 99 10.77 2.65 -6.59
C HIS A 99 11.89 3.16 -5.66
N ARG A 100 12.29 4.42 -5.84
CA ARG A 100 13.40 5.07 -5.11
C ARG A 100 12.95 5.89 -3.91
N TRP A 101 11.73 5.63 -3.42
CA TRP A 101 11.22 6.23 -2.19
C TRP A 101 11.38 5.30 -0.99
N PHE A 102 11.42 5.88 0.21
CA PHE A 102 11.58 5.14 1.46
C PHE A 102 10.46 4.10 1.65
N ILE A 103 9.21 4.52 1.52
CA ILE A 103 8.03 3.66 1.54
C ILE A 103 7.02 4.23 0.54
N LEU A 104 6.76 3.50 -0.55
CA LEU A 104 5.73 3.90 -1.51
C LEU A 104 4.34 3.76 -0.89
N GLY A 105 3.47 4.73 -1.12
CA GLY A 105 2.14 4.84 -0.49
C GLY A 105 1.24 3.63 -0.74
N GLY A 106 1.45 2.89 -1.83
CA GLY A 106 0.70 1.70 -2.22
C GLY A 106 1.49 0.40 -2.19
N LEU A 107 2.68 0.32 -1.59
CA LEU A 107 3.51 -0.90 -1.63
C LEU A 107 4.18 -1.23 -0.29
N TRP A 108 3.36 -1.33 0.76
CA TRP A 108 3.85 -1.68 2.08
C TRP A 108 2.83 -2.51 2.88
N GLY A 109 3.26 -3.01 4.03
CA GLY A 109 2.41 -3.74 4.97
C GLY A 109 2.96 -3.74 6.38
N ILE A 110 2.09 -4.04 7.35
CA ILE A 110 2.39 -3.95 8.77
C ILE A 110 1.59 -5.00 9.56
N LYS A 111 2.23 -5.60 10.57
CA LYS A 111 1.59 -6.45 11.59
C LYS A 111 1.31 -5.62 12.85
N LYS A 112 0.21 -5.89 13.53
CA LYS A 112 -0.18 -5.16 14.76
C LYS A 112 0.95 -5.23 15.80
N GLY A 113 1.16 -4.13 16.50
CA GLY A 113 2.25 -4.00 17.47
C GLY A 113 3.65 -4.00 16.84
N CYS A 114 3.78 -3.66 15.55
CA CYS A 114 5.07 -3.39 14.92
C CYS A 114 5.81 -2.24 15.60
N ILE A 115 5.10 -1.16 15.90
CA ILE A 115 5.63 0.01 16.59
C ILE A 115 4.89 0.11 17.94
N PRO A 116 5.54 -0.25 19.06
CA PRO A 116 4.89 -0.23 20.37
C PRO A 116 4.36 1.16 20.73
N HIS A 117 3.16 1.21 21.32
CA HIS A 117 2.48 2.45 21.76
C HIS A 117 2.29 3.51 20.66
N PHE A 118 2.25 3.09 19.40
CA PHE A 118 2.08 3.98 18.26
C PHE A 118 0.73 3.73 17.58
N SER A 119 -0.03 4.80 17.37
CA SER A 119 -1.27 4.80 16.58
C SER A 119 -1.02 5.59 15.31
N LEU A 120 -1.27 4.96 14.16
CA LEU A 120 -1.19 5.65 12.87
C LEU A 120 -2.22 6.76 12.77
N ARG A 121 -3.43 6.55 13.28
CA ARG A 121 -4.48 7.58 13.32
C ARG A 121 -4.03 8.83 14.07
N ARG A 122 -3.52 8.68 15.30
CA ARG A 122 -3.03 9.82 16.09
C ARG A 122 -1.86 10.52 15.39
N ALA A 123 -0.93 9.75 14.83
CA ALA A 123 0.21 10.32 14.11
C ALA A 123 -0.22 11.10 12.87
N ILE A 124 -1.21 10.58 12.12
CA ILE A 124 -1.80 11.23 10.95
C ILE A 124 -2.52 12.52 11.34
N ASP A 125 -3.29 12.52 12.44
CA ASP A 125 -4.00 13.71 12.90
C ASP A 125 -3.03 14.85 13.29
N ILE A 126 -1.92 14.51 13.96
CA ILE A 126 -0.84 15.47 14.27
C ILE A 126 -0.22 15.98 12.96
N TYR A 127 0.19 15.08 12.07
CA TYR A 127 0.82 15.43 10.80
C TYR A 127 -0.06 16.34 9.94
N ARG A 128 -1.37 16.09 9.90
CA ARG A 128 -2.42 16.92 9.29
C ARG A 128 -2.46 18.33 9.85
N SER A 129 -2.37 18.47 11.16
CA SER A 129 -2.39 19.80 11.79
C SER A 129 -1.17 20.64 11.41
N GLU A 130 -0.02 20.00 11.17
CA GLU A 130 1.28 20.65 10.93
C GLU A 130 1.59 20.89 9.43
N ASN A 131 1.00 20.10 8.52
CA ASN A 131 1.44 20.05 7.10
C ASN A 131 0.31 20.25 6.07
N LYS A 132 -0.61 21.20 6.30
CA LYS A 132 -1.88 21.31 5.53
C LYS A 132 -1.76 21.44 3.99
N ASN A 133 -0.65 21.92 3.44
CA ASN A 133 -0.53 22.26 2.01
C ASN A 133 0.54 21.45 1.24
N ARG A 134 0.94 20.26 1.74
CA ARG A 134 2.06 19.50 1.15
C ARG A 134 1.55 18.47 0.12
N SER A 135 2.08 18.52 -1.11
CA SER A 135 1.90 17.47 -2.12
C SER A 135 2.69 16.20 -1.76
N GLY A 136 2.30 15.03 -2.30
CA GLY A 136 2.93 13.74 -1.93
C GLY A 136 2.70 13.36 -0.46
N TYR A 137 1.53 13.74 0.05
CA TYR A 137 1.24 13.84 1.48
C TYR A 137 1.45 12.54 2.25
N ASP A 138 1.07 11.44 1.63
CA ASP A 138 1.17 10.09 2.16
C ASP A 138 2.61 9.58 2.20
N GLN A 139 3.35 9.76 1.11
CA GLN A 139 4.74 9.36 0.98
C GLN A 139 5.67 10.14 1.92
N TYR A 140 5.39 11.43 2.14
CA TYR A 140 6.15 12.23 3.11
C TYR A 140 5.79 11.88 4.56
N PHE A 141 4.52 11.61 4.89
CA PHE A 141 4.16 11.08 6.20
C PHE A 141 4.92 9.77 6.48
N LEU A 142 4.93 8.85 5.51
CA LEU A 142 5.64 7.59 5.64
C LEU A 142 7.15 7.79 5.82
N LYS A 143 7.77 8.71 5.05
CA LYS A 143 9.20 9.04 5.16
C LYS A 143 9.56 9.70 6.49
N ASP A 144 8.79 10.69 6.93
CA ASP A 144 9.16 11.58 8.03
C ASP A 144 8.72 10.99 9.39
N VAL A 145 7.64 10.20 9.43
CA VAL A 145 7.04 9.71 10.68
C VAL A 145 7.23 8.21 10.88
N VAL A 146 6.99 7.40 9.84
CA VAL A 146 6.96 5.94 9.97
C VAL A 146 8.36 5.33 9.77
N TYR A 147 9.02 5.65 8.65
CA TYR A 147 10.29 5.07 8.25
C TYR A 147 11.40 5.14 9.32
N PRO A 148 11.59 6.25 10.07
CA PRO A 148 12.60 6.33 11.12
C PRO A 148 12.38 5.35 12.29
N LYS A 149 11.18 4.77 12.41
CA LYS A 149 10.83 3.80 13.45
C LYS A 149 11.05 2.35 13.02
N ILE A 150 11.21 2.09 11.72
CA ILE A 150 11.17 0.74 11.13
C ILE A 150 12.34 0.44 10.18
N ASN A 151 13.21 1.42 9.89
CA ASN A 151 14.26 1.30 8.86
C ASN A 151 15.23 0.12 9.06
N THR A 152 15.49 -0.27 10.31
CA THR A 152 16.38 -1.39 10.66
C THR A 152 15.66 -2.70 10.93
N THR A 153 14.32 -2.70 10.95
CA THR A 153 13.49 -3.86 11.36
C THR A 153 12.48 -4.30 10.30
N SER A 154 12.50 -3.65 9.13
CA SER A 154 11.60 -3.95 8.01
C SER A 154 12.17 -5.01 7.09
N LEU A 155 11.30 -5.89 6.60
CA LEU A 155 11.59 -6.71 5.43
C LEU A 155 11.37 -5.89 4.16
N ILE A 156 12.41 -5.72 3.36
CA ILE A 156 12.30 -5.01 2.09
C ILE A 156 12.47 -6.01 0.94
N HIS A 157 11.45 -6.17 0.10
CA HIS A 157 11.55 -6.95 -1.12
C HIS A 157 11.94 -6.04 -2.29
N GLY A 158 13.09 -6.31 -2.91
CA GLY A 158 13.63 -5.51 -4.00
C GLY A 158 15.15 -5.45 -3.97
N GLN A 159 15.72 -4.81 -4.99
CA GLN A 159 17.18 -4.64 -5.11
C GLN A 159 17.65 -3.22 -4.73
N ILE A 160 16.72 -2.34 -4.32
CA ILE A 160 17.00 -0.94 -4.02
C ILE A 160 17.14 -0.75 -2.51
N THR A 161 18.37 -0.45 -2.10
CA THR A 161 18.72 -0.02 -0.75
C THR A 161 18.99 1.49 -0.74
N LEU A 162 18.32 2.22 0.15
CA LEU A 162 18.46 3.67 0.36
C LEU A 162 19.30 4.02 1.59
N LYS A 163 19.43 3.10 2.55
CA LYS A 163 20.27 3.23 3.74
C LYS A 163 21.01 1.90 4.01
N GLY A 164 22.25 1.97 4.46
CA GLY A 164 23.11 0.78 4.63
C GLY A 164 22.61 -0.26 5.64
N GLU A 165 21.69 0.12 6.54
CA GLU A 165 21.14 -0.76 7.59
C GLU A 165 19.85 -1.47 7.18
N GLU A 166 19.35 -1.25 5.96
CA GLU A 166 18.11 -1.87 5.50
C GLU A 166 18.27 -3.37 5.19
N HIS A 167 17.28 -4.16 5.59
CA HIS A 167 17.21 -5.58 5.25
C HIS A 167 16.46 -5.80 3.93
N ALA A 168 17.17 -5.61 2.81
CA ALA A 168 16.64 -5.85 1.47
C ALA A 168 16.97 -7.27 0.97
N ILE A 169 15.95 -7.96 0.47
CA ILE A 169 16.08 -9.26 -0.18
C ILE A 169 15.54 -9.21 -1.62
N PRO A 170 16.19 -9.89 -2.57
CA PRO A 170 15.72 -9.90 -3.95
C PRO A 170 14.42 -10.69 -4.11
N ILE A 171 13.60 -10.28 -5.06
CA ILE A 171 12.46 -11.08 -5.53
C ILE A 171 12.99 -12.04 -6.60
N PRO A 172 13.00 -13.36 -6.37
CA PRO A 172 13.68 -14.33 -7.23
C PRO A 172 12.93 -14.60 -8.55
N LEU A 173 11.69 -14.12 -8.66
CA LEU A 173 10.89 -14.25 -9.87
C LEU A 173 11.48 -13.39 -10.99
N LYS A 174 11.37 -13.84 -12.24
CA LYS A 174 11.74 -13.00 -13.39
C LYS A 174 10.79 -11.81 -13.48
N HIS A 175 11.34 -10.63 -13.75
CA HIS A 175 10.54 -9.42 -13.91
C HIS A 175 9.70 -9.50 -15.20
N ASN A 176 10.27 -9.84 -16.36
CA ASN A 176 9.55 -9.98 -17.64
C ASN A 176 8.58 -8.81 -17.95
N GLY A 177 8.91 -7.57 -17.53
CA GLY A 177 8.03 -6.40 -17.67
C GLY A 177 6.92 -6.28 -16.62
N ILE A 178 6.80 -7.22 -15.69
CA ILE A 178 5.86 -7.23 -14.54
C ILE A 178 6.59 -6.84 -13.26
N PHE A 179 6.03 -5.91 -12.49
CA PHE A 179 6.53 -5.51 -11.17
C PHE A 179 5.37 -5.21 -10.22
N CYS A 180 5.63 -5.26 -8.90
CA CYS A 180 4.61 -4.92 -7.91
C CYS A 180 4.18 -3.45 -8.03
N GLY A 181 2.88 -3.15 -7.94
CA GLY A 181 2.38 -1.77 -8.06
C GLY A 181 2.35 -1.23 -9.49
N GLN A 182 2.45 -2.11 -10.49
CA GLN A 182 2.26 -1.76 -11.88
C GLN A 182 0.81 -1.30 -12.13
N ILE A 183 0.67 -0.10 -12.67
CA ILE A 183 -0.62 0.53 -13.00
C ILE A 183 -1.24 -0.18 -14.20
N ILE A 184 -2.53 -0.48 -14.09
CA ILE A 184 -3.33 -1.06 -15.16
C ILE A 184 -4.48 -0.11 -15.49
N GLU A 185 -4.48 0.34 -16.73
CA GLU A 185 -5.53 1.16 -17.31
C GLU A 185 -6.49 0.30 -18.14
N TYR A 186 -7.68 0.85 -18.38
CA TYR A 186 -8.70 0.21 -19.20
C TYR A 186 -8.95 1.07 -20.42
N SER A 187 -8.87 0.43 -21.58
CA SER A 187 -9.35 1.01 -22.83
C SER A 187 -10.87 1.15 -22.80
N ALA A 188 -11.40 2.00 -23.69
CA ALA A 188 -12.84 2.25 -23.79
C ALA A 188 -13.67 0.97 -24.11
N ASP A 189 -13.03 -0.05 -24.69
CA ASP A 189 -13.62 -1.37 -24.98
C ASP A 189 -13.52 -2.37 -23.80
N GLY A 190 -12.99 -1.94 -22.65
CA GLY A 190 -12.80 -2.76 -21.46
C GLY A 190 -11.55 -3.62 -21.47
N THR A 191 -10.70 -3.54 -22.51
CA THR A 191 -9.40 -4.23 -22.50
C THR A 191 -8.42 -3.56 -21.53
N THR A 192 -7.61 -4.35 -20.84
CA THR A 192 -6.61 -3.82 -19.90
C THR A 192 -5.26 -3.65 -20.60
N TYR A 193 -4.56 -2.56 -20.28
CA TYR A 193 -3.19 -2.36 -20.71
C TYR A 193 -2.35 -1.76 -19.58
N VAL A 194 -1.04 -1.97 -19.67
CA VAL A 194 -0.08 -1.39 -18.74
C VAL A 194 0.29 0.00 -19.23
N ASP A 195 0.04 1.03 -18.42
CA ASP A 195 0.53 2.37 -18.72
C ASP A 195 2.03 2.45 -18.38
N LYS A 196 2.86 2.47 -19.43
CA LYS A 196 4.31 2.56 -19.33
C LYS A 196 4.82 3.98 -19.09
N GLU A 197 4.03 5.01 -19.40
CA GLU A 197 4.39 6.43 -19.25
C GLU A 197 4.05 6.94 -17.83
N HIS A 198 2.86 6.61 -17.31
CA HIS A 198 2.42 7.06 -15.98
C HIS A 198 3.22 6.44 -14.84
N CYS A 199 3.77 5.23 -15.04
CA CYS A 199 4.73 4.62 -14.13
C CYS A 199 5.97 5.51 -13.88
N ARG A 200 6.29 6.49 -14.73
CA ARG A 200 7.39 7.45 -14.48
C ARG A 200 7.00 8.67 -13.66
N LEU A 201 5.72 9.03 -13.61
CA LEU A 201 5.26 10.31 -13.05
C LEU A 201 4.85 10.22 -11.57
N LEU A 202 4.30 9.08 -11.13
CA LEU A 202 3.92 8.87 -9.71
C LEU A 202 5.10 8.47 -8.80
N LEU A 203 6.27 8.24 -9.38
CA LEU A 203 7.48 7.80 -8.70
C LEU A 203 8.56 8.90 -8.59
N GLN A 204 8.22 10.13 -8.97
CA GLN A 204 9.02 11.35 -8.77
C GLN A 204 8.48 12.16 -7.58
#